data_AF-A0A3Q9FWD5-F1
#
_entry.id   AF-A0A3Q9FWD5-F1
#
_cell.length_a   1.000
_cell.length_b   1.000
_cell.length_c   1.000
_cell.angle_alpha   90.00
_cell.angle_beta   90.00
_cell.angle_gamma   90.00
#
_symmetry.space_group_name_H-M   'P 1'
#
loop_
_entity.id
_entity.type
_entity.pdbx_description
1 polymer ?
#
loop_
_entity_poly.entity_id
_entity_poly.type
_entity_poly.pdbx_seq_one_letter_code
_entity_poly.pdbx_strand_id
1 'polypeptide(L)'
;MNLTRFARLAPAVFLLPVAFLATPAAHAATSCTVNGAPVPGPDITGTDGDDVIVCGGLDAGATVDARGGADTITLTGDVSGSVLGGDGDDHIVLAEGARLTERGVIDGQAGKDEIDLRGAVLGTVRGGQDDDLILLFKTATTGEAGVIRGARGADVILADGAVTIRGLVEGVGENDFIDINGTVAPTGRVHGDDGDDVLHVHVNQGEVDGGDGTDVCTVDSGNQPLNCP
;
A
#
# COMPACT_ATOMS: atom_id res chain seq x y z
N MET A 1 54.34 57.94 48.31
CA MET A 1 54.08 57.99 46.85
C MET A 1 53.89 56.57 46.34
N ASN A 2 52.67 56.29 45.88
CA ASN A 2 52.12 55.19 45.06
C ASN A 2 52.64 53.74 45.21
N LEU A 3 51.77 52.89 45.79
CA LEU A 3 51.71 51.44 45.57
C LEU A 3 50.98 51.13 44.24
N THR A 4 51.63 50.43 43.31
CA THR A 4 50.99 49.86 42.12
C THR A 4 50.50 48.44 42.39
N ARG A 5 49.17 48.25 42.40
CA ARG A 5 48.50 46.93 42.39
C ARG A 5 48.44 46.40 40.96
N PHE A 6 48.94 45.18 40.72
CA PHE A 6 48.68 44.43 39.49
C PHE A 6 47.38 43.63 39.65
N ALA A 7 46.35 43.99 38.88
CA ALA A 7 45.11 43.22 38.77
C ALA A 7 45.30 42.08 37.76
N ARG A 8 45.03 40.83 38.19
CA ARG A 8 44.97 39.66 37.31
C ARG A 8 43.57 39.59 36.69
N LEU A 9 43.47 39.67 35.35
CA LEU A 9 42.25 39.34 34.62
C LEU A 9 42.14 37.81 34.48
N ALA A 10 41.00 37.25 34.88
CA ALA A 10 40.61 35.88 34.55
C ALA A 10 39.90 35.85 33.18
N PRO A 11 40.12 34.83 32.33
CA PRO A 11 39.39 34.70 31.08
C PRO A 11 37.97 34.19 31.35
N ALA A 12 36.97 34.94 30.90
CA ALA A 12 35.59 34.50 30.88
C ALA A 12 35.40 33.51 29.72
N VAL A 13 35.14 32.24 30.02
CA VAL A 13 34.76 31.22 29.04
C VAL A 13 33.29 31.44 28.69
N PHE A 14 33.01 31.94 27.49
CA PHE A 14 31.66 31.97 26.92
C PHE A 14 31.31 30.59 26.36
N LEU A 15 30.44 29.87 27.06
CA LEU A 15 29.75 28.69 26.52
C LEU A 15 28.62 29.19 25.61
N LEU A 16 28.82 29.08 24.29
CA LEU A 16 27.76 29.29 23.31
C LEU A 16 26.80 28.08 23.37
N PRO A 17 25.48 28.29 23.45
CA PRO A 17 24.52 27.21 23.31
C PRO A 17 24.57 26.70 21.87
N VAL A 18 24.94 25.44 21.70
CA VAL A 18 24.81 24.72 20.42
C VAL A 18 23.32 24.44 20.22
N ALA A 19 22.68 25.24 19.38
CA ALA A 19 21.33 24.94 18.90
C ALA A 19 21.42 23.73 17.97
N PHE A 20 20.92 22.58 18.40
CA PHE A 20 20.65 21.46 17.50
C PHE A 20 19.50 21.88 16.58
N LEU A 21 19.82 22.29 15.36
CA LEU A 21 18.85 22.35 14.28
C LEU A 21 18.50 20.89 13.95
N ALA A 22 17.34 20.42 14.38
CA ALA A 22 16.78 19.20 13.86
C ALA A 22 16.61 19.41 12.35
N THR A 23 17.38 18.68 11.54
CA THR A 23 17.06 18.56 10.12
C THR A 23 15.63 18.03 10.06
N PRO A 24 14.68 18.70 9.38
CA PRO A 24 13.39 18.08 9.15
C PRO A 24 13.68 16.71 8.53
N ALA A 25 13.01 15.68 9.03
CA ALA A 25 13.03 14.38 8.38
C ALA A 25 12.77 14.64 6.90
N ALA A 26 13.61 14.09 6.02
CA ALA A 26 13.38 14.18 4.59
C ALA A 26 12.06 13.45 4.31
N HIS A 27 10.96 14.20 4.34
CA HIS A 27 9.69 13.74 3.83
C HIS A 27 9.91 13.52 2.33
N ALA A 28 9.51 12.35 1.84
CA ALA A 28 9.57 12.04 0.43
C ALA A 28 8.63 13.01 -0.30
N ALA A 29 9.19 14.11 -0.79
CA ALA A 29 8.40 15.16 -1.43
C ALA A 29 7.60 14.57 -2.59
N THR A 30 6.31 14.92 -2.64
CA THR A 30 5.43 14.53 -3.73
C THR A 30 6.08 14.87 -5.08
N SER A 31 6.31 13.85 -5.89
CA SER A 31 7.03 13.98 -7.16
C SER A 31 6.43 13.03 -8.19
N CYS A 32 5.69 13.58 -9.13
CA CYS A 32 5.03 12.80 -10.16
C CYS A 32 5.25 13.39 -11.55
N THR A 33 5.11 12.53 -12.56
CA THR A 33 4.93 12.92 -13.95
C THR A 33 3.64 12.33 -14.48
N VAL A 34 2.91 13.08 -15.30
CA VAL A 34 1.79 12.59 -16.12
C VAL A 34 2.23 12.72 -17.57
N ASN A 35 2.28 11.62 -18.31
CA ASN A 35 2.75 11.56 -19.70
C ASN A 35 4.14 12.18 -19.90
N GLY A 36 5.02 11.97 -18.92
CA GLY A 36 6.39 12.51 -18.88
C GLY A 36 6.50 13.99 -18.52
N ALA A 37 5.39 14.71 -18.34
CA ALA A 37 5.40 16.10 -17.86
C ALA A 37 5.38 16.11 -16.33
N PRO A 38 6.31 16.80 -15.64
CA PRO A 38 6.28 16.92 -14.18
C PRO A 38 5.00 17.62 -13.69
N VAL A 39 4.31 17.00 -12.75
CA VAL A 39 3.14 17.57 -12.07
C VAL A 39 3.47 17.70 -10.59
N PRO A 40 3.58 18.93 -10.05
CA PRO A 40 3.78 19.12 -8.62
C PRO A 40 2.51 18.78 -7.86
N GLY A 41 2.65 18.18 -6.68
CA GLY A 41 1.52 17.95 -5.78
C GLY A 41 0.91 19.25 -5.22
N PRO A 42 -0.20 19.16 -4.47
CA PRO A 42 -0.78 17.92 -3.96
C PRO A 42 -1.71 17.18 -4.93
N ASP A 43 -2.21 17.86 -5.96
CA ASP A 43 -3.19 17.29 -6.89
C ASP A 43 -2.51 16.92 -8.21
N ILE A 44 -2.44 15.62 -8.49
CA ILE A 44 -1.84 15.05 -9.69
C ILE A 44 -2.99 14.46 -10.51
N THR A 45 -3.35 15.15 -11.58
CA THR A 45 -4.54 14.81 -12.36
C THR A 45 -4.16 14.38 -13.78
N GLY A 46 -4.71 13.25 -14.20
CA GLY A 46 -4.68 12.74 -15.56
C GLY A 46 -5.62 13.48 -16.52
N THR A 47 -5.89 12.87 -17.65
CA THR A 47 -6.79 13.31 -18.72
C THR A 47 -8.02 12.39 -18.77
N ASP A 48 -8.88 12.54 -19.78
CA ASP A 48 -10.03 11.63 -19.95
C ASP A 48 -9.67 10.41 -20.85
N GLY A 49 -8.38 10.19 -21.11
CA GLY A 49 -7.91 9.01 -21.84
C GLY A 49 -6.55 8.56 -21.33
N ASP A 50 -6.08 7.43 -21.85
CA ASP A 50 -4.94 6.66 -21.35
C ASP A 50 -3.69 7.51 -21.02
N ASP A 51 -3.31 7.49 -19.76
CA ASP A 51 -2.19 8.19 -19.17
C ASP A 51 -1.12 7.23 -18.65
N VAL A 52 0.13 7.70 -18.69
CA VAL A 52 1.23 7.09 -17.95
C VAL A 52 1.63 8.01 -16.81
N ILE A 53 1.35 7.60 -15.58
CA ILE A 53 1.63 8.34 -14.36
C ILE A 53 2.74 7.63 -13.58
N VAL A 54 3.79 8.37 -13.21
CA VAL A 54 4.89 7.83 -12.40
C VAL A 54 5.14 8.74 -11.22
N CYS A 55 5.09 8.20 -10.00
CA CYS A 55 5.33 8.94 -8.77
C CYS A 55 6.52 8.35 -7.98
N GLY A 56 7.52 9.20 -7.71
CA GLY A 56 8.67 8.87 -6.86
C GLY A 56 8.38 8.92 -5.36
N GLY A 57 7.24 9.50 -4.99
CA GLY A 57 6.71 9.58 -3.63
C GLY A 57 5.44 10.42 -3.62
N LEU A 58 4.55 10.16 -2.66
CA LEU A 58 3.27 10.85 -2.51
C LEU A 58 3.04 11.17 -1.02
N ASP A 59 3.03 12.45 -0.67
CA ASP A 59 2.84 12.89 0.70
C ASP A 59 1.40 12.66 1.18
N ALA A 60 1.22 12.62 2.51
CA ALA A 60 -0.12 12.54 3.08
C ALA A 60 -0.97 13.75 2.66
N GLY A 61 -2.17 13.48 2.14
CA GLY A 61 -3.08 14.51 1.62
C GLY A 61 -2.85 14.88 0.15
N ALA A 62 -1.82 14.36 -0.51
CA ALA A 62 -1.71 14.42 -1.96
C ALA A 62 -2.58 13.33 -2.61
N THR A 63 -3.08 13.60 -3.81
CA THR A 63 -3.98 12.73 -4.57
C THR A 63 -3.46 12.60 -6.00
N VAL A 64 -3.36 11.36 -6.47
CA VAL A 64 -3.30 11.01 -7.88
C VAL A 64 -4.70 10.60 -8.31
N ASP A 65 -5.20 11.19 -9.38
CA ASP A 65 -6.50 10.91 -10.00
C ASP A 65 -6.27 10.79 -11.51
N ALA A 66 -6.21 9.57 -12.05
CA ALA A 66 -5.97 9.36 -13.48
C ALA A 66 -7.22 9.64 -14.34
N ARG A 67 -8.38 9.70 -13.68
CA ARG A 67 -9.70 10.11 -14.16
C ARG A 67 -10.36 9.09 -15.07
N GLY A 68 -9.99 9.02 -16.34
CA GLY A 68 -10.64 8.07 -17.23
C GLY A 68 -9.74 7.65 -18.37
N GLY A 69 -9.96 6.46 -18.90
CA GLY A 69 -9.03 5.82 -19.83
C GLY A 69 -8.49 4.52 -19.24
N ALA A 70 -7.64 3.81 -19.98
CA ALA A 70 -6.88 2.69 -19.44
C ALA A 70 -5.49 3.20 -19.03
N ASP A 71 -5.34 3.57 -17.77
CA ASP A 71 -4.17 4.26 -17.26
C ASP A 71 -3.10 3.29 -16.74
N THR A 72 -1.85 3.74 -16.72
CA THR A 72 -0.76 3.03 -16.06
C THR A 72 -0.14 3.92 -14.99
N ILE A 73 -0.25 3.51 -13.73
CA ILE A 73 0.25 4.26 -12.58
C ILE A 73 1.39 3.48 -11.92
N THR A 74 2.60 4.02 -11.89
CA THR A 74 3.76 3.39 -11.23
C THR A 74 4.23 4.20 -10.02
N LEU A 75 4.27 3.55 -8.86
CA LEU A 75 4.67 4.13 -7.57
C LEU A 75 6.04 3.56 -7.17
N THR A 76 7.08 4.39 -7.14
CA THR A 76 8.46 3.92 -6.90
C THR A 76 9.03 4.31 -5.53
N GLY A 77 8.25 4.97 -4.67
CA GLY A 77 8.68 5.40 -3.34
C GLY A 77 7.60 5.27 -2.27
N ASP A 78 7.70 6.10 -1.23
CA ASP A 78 6.73 6.11 -0.13
C ASP A 78 5.41 6.77 -0.58
N VAL A 79 4.30 6.09 -0.35
CA VAL A 79 2.94 6.54 -0.70
C VAL A 79 2.12 6.68 0.58
N SER A 80 1.88 7.92 0.98
CA SER A 80 1.05 8.29 2.13
C SER A 80 -0.24 9.02 1.73
N GLY A 81 -0.37 9.38 0.46
CA GLY A 81 -1.56 9.98 -0.14
C GLY A 81 -2.49 8.93 -0.76
N SER A 82 -3.42 9.39 -1.61
CA SER A 82 -4.38 8.54 -2.31
C SER A 82 -4.01 8.40 -3.78
N VAL A 83 -4.12 7.20 -4.32
CA VAL A 83 -3.97 6.89 -5.74
C VAL A 83 -5.28 6.32 -6.21
N LEU A 84 -5.89 6.99 -7.18
CA LEU A 84 -7.18 6.66 -7.77
C LEU A 84 -6.93 6.34 -9.25
N GLY A 85 -7.30 5.13 -9.69
CA GLY A 85 -7.30 4.74 -11.10
C GLY A 85 -8.30 5.62 -11.86
N GLY A 86 -9.59 5.40 -11.61
CA GLY A 86 -10.65 6.22 -12.20
C GLY A 86 -11.63 5.35 -12.95
N ASP A 87 -12.15 5.84 -14.07
CA ASP A 87 -13.00 5.07 -14.98
C ASP A 87 -12.14 4.40 -16.09
N GLY A 88 -12.17 3.07 -16.18
CA GLY A 88 -11.49 2.29 -17.21
C GLY A 88 -10.68 1.16 -16.61
N ASP A 89 -10.07 0.33 -17.46
CA ASP A 89 -9.30 -0.82 -17.01
C ASP A 89 -7.85 -0.36 -16.74
N ASP A 90 -7.52 -0.06 -15.48
CA ASP A 90 -6.24 0.56 -15.10
C ASP A 90 -5.20 -0.47 -14.65
N HIS A 91 -3.92 -0.10 -14.78
CA HIS A 91 -2.78 -0.86 -14.24
C HIS A 91 -2.02 -0.06 -13.20
N ILE A 92 -2.10 -0.47 -11.93
CA ILE A 92 -1.45 0.22 -10.81
C ILE A 92 -0.32 -0.65 -10.24
N VAL A 93 0.91 -0.13 -10.24
CA VAL A 93 2.11 -0.83 -9.79
C VAL A 93 2.71 -0.16 -8.56
N LEU A 94 2.72 -0.86 -7.42
CA LEU A 94 3.58 -0.53 -6.28
C LEU A 94 4.93 -1.26 -6.44
N ALA A 95 5.94 -0.55 -6.94
CA ALA A 95 7.20 -1.15 -7.36
C ALA A 95 8.00 -1.80 -6.20
N GLU A 96 8.97 -2.65 -6.57
CA GLU A 96 9.91 -3.21 -5.60
C GLU A 96 10.65 -2.09 -4.85
N GLY A 97 10.69 -2.18 -3.52
CA GLY A 97 11.28 -1.16 -2.65
C GLY A 97 10.40 0.06 -2.37
N ALA A 98 9.27 0.22 -3.07
CA ALA A 98 8.23 1.19 -2.73
C ALA A 98 7.43 0.73 -1.51
N ARG A 99 6.71 1.66 -0.89
CA ARG A 99 5.92 1.37 0.32
C ARG A 99 4.63 2.17 0.33
N LEU A 100 3.51 1.46 0.34
CA LEU A 100 2.23 2.02 0.74
C LEU A 100 2.22 2.12 2.27
N THR A 101 2.29 3.33 2.79
CA THR A 101 2.31 3.56 4.24
C THR A 101 0.94 3.28 4.86
N GLU A 102 0.83 3.24 6.18
CA GLU A 102 -0.46 3.02 6.89
C GLU A 102 -1.56 4.05 6.54
N ARG A 103 -1.19 5.19 5.94
CA ARG A 103 -2.15 6.21 5.48
C ARG A 103 -2.40 6.17 3.97
N GLY A 104 -1.55 5.45 3.25
CA GLY A 104 -1.61 5.37 1.81
C GLY A 104 -2.81 4.54 1.38
N VAL A 105 -3.44 4.98 0.30
CA VAL A 105 -4.56 4.29 -0.34
C VAL A 105 -4.26 4.11 -1.82
N ILE A 106 -4.51 2.91 -2.33
CA ILE A 106 -4.65 2.61 -3.76
C ILE A 106 -6.09 2.12 -3.95
N ASP A 107 -6.78 2.65 -4.95
CA ASP A 107 -8.16 2.33 -5.30
C ASP A 107 -8.25 2.35 -6.83
N GLY A 108 -8.51 1.22 -7.48
CA GLY A 108 -8.65 1.13 -8.94
C GLY A 108 -9.89 1.90 -9.44
N GLN A 109 -10.95 1.87 -8.64
CA GLN A 109 -12.25 2.51 -8.86
C GLN A 109 -13.20 1.77 -9.79
N ALA A 110 -13.33 2.12 -11.06
CA ALA A 110 -14.38 1.58 -11.92
C ALA A 110 -13.79 1.03 -13.21
N GLY A 111 -13.96 -0.26 -13.45
CA GLY A 111 -13.34 -0.95 -14.56
C GLY A 111 -12.66 -2.21 -14.06
N LYS A 112 -12.05 -2.99 -14.95
CA LYS A 112 -11.36 -4.22 -14.56
C LYS A 112 -9.89 -3.91 -14.32
N ASP A 113 -9.56 -3.57 -13.09
CA ASP A 113 -8.26 -3.06 -12.74
C ASP A 113 -7.26 -4.18 -12.44
N GLU A 114 -6.00 -3.96 -12.78
CA GLU A 114 -4.88 -4.80 -12.39
C GLU A 114 -3.98 -4.06 -11.41
N ILE A 115 -3.78 -4.62 -10.21
CA ILE A 115 -2.95 -4.02 -9.16
C ILE A 115 -1.76 -4.93 -8.83
N ASP A 116 -0.58 -4.47 -9.23
CA ASP A 116 0.71 -5.13 -9.04
C ASP A 116 1.40 -4.66 -7.75
N LEU A 117 1.36 -5.49 -6.72
CA LEU A 117 1.99 -5.23 -5.43
C LEU A 117 3.36 -5.93 -5.37
N ARG A 118 4.44 -5.16 -5.51
CA ARG A 118 5.83 -5.65 -5.42
C ARG A 118 6.57 -5.09 -4.21
N GLY A 119 6.05 -4.02 -3.60
CA GLY A 119 6.58 -3.32 -2.43
C GLY A 119 5.92 -3.69 -1.10
N ALA A 120 6.13 -2.87 -0.07
CA ALA A 120 5.52 -3.06 1.24
C ALA A 120 4.12 -2.44 1.32
N VAL A 121 3.13 -3.23 1.74
CA VAL A 121 1.72 -2.84 1.84
C VAL A 121 1.35 -2.73 3.33
N LEU A 122 1.37 -1.51 3.86
CA LEU A 122 0.97 -1.20 5.23
C LEU A 122 -0.37 -0.46 5.30
N GLY A 123 -0.80 0.13 4.17
CA GLY A 123 -2.06 0.85 4.01
C GLY A 123 -3.14 0.00 3.35
N THR A 124 -4.01 0.65 2.59
CA THR A 124 -5.18 0.01 1.97
C THR A 124 -5.06 -0.05 0.45
N VAL A 125 -5.31 -1.22 -0.11
CA VAL A 125 -5.47 -1.47 -1.54
C VAL A 125 -6.89 -1.96 -1.78
N ARG A 126 -7.58 -1.39 -2.77
CA ARG A 126 -8.88 -1.84 -3.25
C ARG A 126 -8.83 -2.01 -4.76
N GLY A 127 -9.40 -3.09 -5.30
CA GLY A 127 -9.70 -3.21 -6.72
C GLY A 127 -10.68 -2.10 -7.10
N GLY A 128 -11.90 -2.16 -6.54
CA GLY A 128 -12.87 -1.10 -6.68
C GLY A 128 -14.26 -1.65 -7.02
N GLN A 129 -14.66 -1.44 -8.26
CA GLN A 129 -15.91 -1.89 -8.83
C GLN A 129 -15.60 -2.72 -10.06
N ASP A 130 -16.40 -3.77 -10.28
CA ASP A 130 -16.23 -4.73 -11.36
C ASP A 130 -15.11 -5.74 -11.06
N ASP A 131 -14.88 -6.70 -11.95
CA ASP A 131 -14.00 -7.85 -11.65
C ASP A 131 -12.52 -7.47 -11.77
N ASP A 132 -11.84 -7.34 -10.62
CA ASP A 132 -10.47 -6.86 -10.51
C ASP A 132 -9.44 -7.98 -10.31
N LEU A 133 -8.17 -7.68 -10.58
CA LEU A 133 -7.03 -8.56 -10.36
C LEU A 133 -5.99 -7.90 -9.44
N ILE A 134 -5.74 -8.47 -8.27
CA ILE A 134 -4.70 -8.01 -7.35
C ILE A 134 -3.60 -9.07 -7.23
N LEU A 135 -2.38 -8.71 -7.63
CA LEU A 135 -1.21 -9.58 -7.63
C LEU A 135 -0.18 -9.15 -6.58
N LEU A 136 0.03 -9.97 -5.56
CA LEU A 136 1.15 -9.81 -4.64
C LEU A 136 2.32 -10.66 -5.14
N PHE A 137 3.38 -10.01 -5.60
CA PHE A 137 4.58 -10.71 -6.04
C PHE A 137 5.43 -11.15 -4.84
N LYS A 138 6.32 -12.12 -5.06
CA LYS A 138 7.23 -12.67 -4.03
C LYS A 138 8.07 -11.64 -3.23
N THR A 139 8.23 -10.43 -3.74
CA THR A 139 8.96 -9.33 -3.07
C THR A 139 8.07 -8.49 -2.16
N ALA A 140 6.75 -8.64 -2.29
CA ALA A 140 5.79 -7.93 -1.49
C ALA A 140 5.86 -8.36 -0.03
N THR A 141 5.56 -7.40 0.84
CA THR A 141 5.35 -7.67 2.27
C THR A 141 4.07 -6.99 2.71
N THR A 142 3.32 -7.63 3.60
CA THR A 142 2.11 -7.03 4.19
C THR A 142 2.38 -6.69 5.66
N GLY A 143 1.92 -5.53 6.10
CA GLY A 143 1.90 -5.15 7.51
C GLY A 143 0.66 -5.65 8.23
N GLU A 144 0.66 -5.61 9.56
CA GLU A 144 -0.52 -5.99 10.37
C GLU A 144 -1.72 -5.04 10.14
N ALA A 145 -1.45 -3.78 9.79
CA ALA A 145 -2.47 -2.81 9.40
C ALA A 145 -2.81 -2.84 7.90
N GLY A 146 -2.07 -3.63 7.10
CA GLY A 146 -2.28 -3.73 5.66
C GLY A 146 -3.65 -4.35 5.37
N VAL A 147 -4.38 -3.73 4.44
CA VAL A 147 -5.66 -4.23 3.94
C VAL A 147 -5.58 -4.31 2.43
N ILE A 148 -5.88 -5.47 1.88
CA ILE A 148 -6.01 -5.71 0.45
C ILE A 148 -7.40 -6.28 0.23
N ARG A 149 -8.17 -5.63 -0.62
CA ARG A 149 -9.58 -5.92 -0.83
C ARG A 149 -9.89 -5.95 -2.31
N GLY A 150 -10.60 -6.97 -2.79
CA GLY A 150 -11.19 -6.96 -4.13
C GLY A 150 -12.19 -5.81 -4.27
N ALA A 151 -13.16 -5.79 -3.35
CA ALA A 151 -14.32 -4.89 -3.28
C ALA A 151 -15.45 -5.42 -4.17
N ARG A 152 -16.21 -4.56 -4.86
CA ARG A 152 -17.43 -5.07 -5.54
C ARG A 152 -17.05 -5.69 -6.87
N GLY A 153 -17.20 -6.99 -7.02
CA GLY A 153 -16.89 -7.67 -8.27
C GLY A 153 -16.55 -9.13 -8.00
N ALA A 154 -16.45 -9.95 -9.05
CA ALA A 154 -15.90 -11.29 -8.91
C ALA A 154 -14.37 -11.19 -9.05
N ASP A 155 -13.68 -10.93 -7.94
CA ASP A 155 -12.29 -10.51 -7.93
C ASP A 155 -11.33 -11.69 -7.85
N VAL A 156 -10.10 -11.45 -8.30
CA VAL A 156 -9.01 -12.41 -8.24
C VAL A 156 -7.86 -11.82 -7.44
N ILE A 157 -7.53 -12.44 -6.31
CA ILE A 157 -6.38 -12.03 -5.48
C ILE A 157 -5.37 -13.16 -5.41
N LEU A 158 -4.18 -12.95 -5.98
CA LEU A 158 -3.12 -13.94 -6.01
C LEU A 158 -1.91 -13.43 -5.24
N ALA A 159 -1.44 -14.18 -4.25
CA ALA A 159 -0.14 -13.97 -3.65
C ALA A 159 0.85 -15.04 -4.13
N ASP A 160 1.71 -14.65 -5.07
CA ASP A 160 2.72 -15.53 -5.66
C ASP A 160 3.95 -15.67 -4.77
N GLY A 161 4.40 -16.92 -4.63
CA GLY A 161 5.53 -17.30 -3.80
C GLY A 161 5.27 -17.13 -2.31
N ALA A 162 6.32 -17.31 -1.51
CA ALA A 162 6.25 -17.35 -0.05
C ALA A 162 5.97 -15.99 0.63
N VAL A 163 5.01 -15.21 0.13
CA VAL A 163 4.48 -14.00 0.74
C VAL A 163 3.89 -14.34 2.11
N THR A 164 4.11 -13.47 3.09
CA THR A 164 3.46 -13.60 4.40
C THR A 164 2.37 -12.53 4.54
N ILE A 165 1.13 -12.97 4.71
CA ILE A 165 -0.03 -12.12 5.00
C ILE A 165 -0.09 -11.87 6.51
N ARG A 166 0.12 -10.62 6.94
CA ARG A 166 0.08 -10.20 8.35
C ARG A 166 -1.17 -9.39 8.70
N GLY A 167 -1.77 -8.76 7.69
CA GLY A 167 -2.98 -7.96 7.79
C GLY A 167 -4.17 -8.71 7.21
N LEU A 168 -5.06 -8.00 6.51
CA LEU A 168 -6.28 -8.55 5.91
C LEU A 168 -6.14 -8.65 4.39
N VAL A 169 -6.53 -9.80 3.86
CA VAL A 169 -6.89 -9.99 2.45
C VAL A 169 -8.36 -10.40 2.41
N GLU A 170 -9.18 -9.75 1.61
CA GLU A 170 -10.62 -10.03 1.53
C GLU A 170 -11.14 -9.84 0.10
N GLY A 171 -12.10 -10.66 -0.32
CA GLY A 171 -12.77 -10.54 -1.61
C GLY A 171 -13.81 -9.42 -1.60
N VAL A 172 -14.85 -9.60 -0.78
CA VAL A 172 -15.95 -8.66 -0.46
C VAL A 172 -17.07 -8.62 -1.50
N GLY A 173 -17.95 -9.59 -1.46
CA GLY A 173 -19.16 -9.59 -2.29
C GLY A 173 -18.94 -10.37 -3.57
N GLU A 174 -20.04 -10.78 -4.20
CA GLU A 174 -20.00 -11.60 -5.41
C GLU A 174 -19.17 -12.89 -5.21
N ASN A 175 -18.47 -13.44 -6.20
CA ASN A 175 -17.78 -14.72 -6.05
C ASN A 175 -16.29 -14.55 -6.35
N ASP A 176 -15.46 -14.64 -5.33
CA ASP A 176 -14.05 -14.31 -5.40
C ASP A 176 -13.14 -15.54 -5.53
N PHE A 177 -11.97 -15.33 -6.12
CA PHE A 177 -10.89 -16.30 -6.14
C PHE A 177 -9.66 -15.75 -5.42
N ILE A 178 -9.34 -16.34 -4.27
CA ILE A 178 -8.19 -15.94 -3.46
C ILE A 178 -7.20 -17.11 -3.34
N ASP A 179 -6.02 -16.95 -3.91
CA ASP A 179 -4.93 -17.94 -3.81
C ASP A 179 -3.69 -17.33 -3.15
N ILE A 180 -3.44 -17.75 -1.91
CA ILE A 180 -2.24 -17.40 -1.14
C ILE A 180 -1.27 -18.57 -1.19
N ASN A 181 -0.36 -18.56 -2.16
CA ASN A 181 0.76 -19.51 -2.27
C ASN A 181 1.88 -19.22 -1.25
N GLY A 182 1.50 -18.83 -0.04
CA GLY A 182 2.36 -18.31 1.01
C GLY A 182 1.85 -18.65 2.41
N THR A 183 2.11 -17.78 3.38
CA THR A 183 1.71 -17.98 4.78
C THR A 183 0.76 -16.89 5.25
N VAL A 184 -0.38 -17.26 5.80
CA VAL A 184 -1.20 -16.37 6.64
C VAL A 184 -0.62 -16.43 8.05
N ALA A 185 -0.04 -15.32 8.52
CA ALA A 185 0.57 -15.22 9.84
C ALA A 185 -0.47 -15.28 10.96
N PRO A 186 -0.09 -15.45 12.23
CA PRO A 186 -1.05 -15.48 13.35
C PRO A 186 -1.97 -14.27 13.50
N THR A 187 -1.56 -13.10 12.98
CA THR A 187 -2.37 -11.87 12.94
C THR A 187 -3.11 -11.69 11.61
N GLY A 188 -2.71 -12.47 10.60
CA GLY A 188 -3.22 -12.39 9.24
C GLY A 188 -4.59 -13.02 9.12
N ARG A 189 -5.38 -12.48 8.20
CA ARG A 189 -6.72 -12.98 7.86
C ARG A 189 -6.92 -13.00 6.35
N VAL A 190 -7.60 -14.02 5.86
CA VAL A 190 -8.01 -14.17 4.45
C VAL A 190 -9.49 -14.52 4.42
N HIS A 191 -10.32 -13.62 3.91
CA HIS A 191 -11.78 -13.77 3.91
C HIS A 191 -12.36 -13.76 2.49
N GLY A 192 -13.36 -14.59 2.21
CA GLY A 192 -14.20 -14.45 1.00
C GLY A 192 -15.27 -13.36 1.19
N ASP A 193 -15.93 -13.40 2.35
CA ASP A 193 -17.05 -12.55 2.77
C ASP A 193 -18.39 -13.01 2.15
N ASP A 194 -19.17 -12.12 1.52
CA ASP A 194 -20.45 -12.51 0.90
C ASP A 194 -20.15 -13.14 -0.46
N GLY A 195 -20.58 -14.38 -0.72
CA GLY A 195 -20.24 -15.02 -1.99
C GLY A 195 -20.21 -16.54 -2.01
N ASP A 196 -20.12 -17.14 -3.19
CA ASP A 196 -19.64 -18.52 -3.30
C ASP A 196 -18.15 -18.49 -3.70
N ASP A 197 -17.26 -18.42 -2.72
CA ASP A 197 -15.85 -18.08 -2.92
C ASP A 197 -14.95 -19.31 -3.06
N VAL A 198 -13.77 -19.11 -3.67
CA VAL A 198 -12.71 -20.12 -3.75
C VAL A 198 -11.46 -19.61 -3.07
N LEU A 199 -11.13 -20.19 -1.92
CA LEU A 199 -9.96 -19.83 -1.13
C LEU A 199 -8.93 -20.96 -1.15
N HIS A 200 -7.70 -20.64 -1.51
CA HIS A 200 -6.56 -21.54 -1.34
C HIS A 200 -5.46 -20.86 -0.53
N VAL A 201 -4.94 -21.54 0.50
CA VAL A 201 -3.85 -21.04 1.34
C VAL A 201 -2.84 -22.15 1.61
N HIS A 202 -1.57 -21.90 1.30
CA HIS A 202 -0.52 -22.90 1.53
C HIS A 202 -0.25 -23.16 3.04
N VAL A 203 -0.02 -22.11 3.84
CA VAL A 203 0.16 -22.25 5.30
C VAL A 203 -0.75 -21.27 6.04
N ASN A 204 -1.72 -21.79 6.78
CA ASN A 204 -2.59 -20.97 7.62
C ASN A 204 -2.16 -21.01 9.10
N GLN A 205 -1.58 -19.93 9.61
CA GLN A 205 -1.33 -19.75 11.05
C GLN A 205 -2.30 -18.74 11.69
N GLY A 206 -3.10 -18.06 10.88
CA GLY A 206 -4.08 -17.06 11.29
C GLY A 206 -5.51 -17.54 11.04
N GLU A 207 -6.30 -16.70 10.38
CA GLU A 207 -7.70 -16.96 10.03
C GLU A 207 -7.86 -17.07 8.52
N VAL A 208 -8.60 -18.10 8.09
CA VAL A 208 -9.09 -18.25 6.72
C VAL A 208 -10.57 -18.54 6.86
N ASP A 209 -11.42 -17.71 6.27
CA ASP A 209 -12.87 -17.77 6.46
C ASP A 209 -13.56 -17.57 5.10
N GLY A 210 -14.41 -18.51 4.69
CA GLY A 210 -15.21 -18.38 3.46
C GLY A 210 -16.18 -17.21 3.57
N GLY A 211 -16.99 -17.21 4.62
CA GLY A 211 -17.98 -16.17 4.90
C GLY A 211 -19.41 -16.67 4.67
N ASP A 212 -20.24 -15.81 4.09
CA ASP A 212 -21.64 -16.08 3.79
C ASP A 212 -21.78 -16.65 2.37
N GLY A 213 -22.06 -17.96 2.26
CA GLY A 213 -22.42 -18.60 1.00
C GLY A 213 -21.93 -20.04 0.93
N THR A 214 -21.57 -20.51 -0.27
CA THR A 214 -21.10 -21.89 -0.51
C THR A 214 -19.63 -21.90 -0.93
N ASP A 215 -18.75 -21.78 0.06
CA ASP A 215 -17.32 -21.58 -0.19
C ASP A 215 -16.53 -22.87 -0.34
N VAL A 216 -15.52 -22.83 -1.20
CA VAL A 216 -14.53 -23.90 -1.37
C VAL A 216 -13.19 -23.42 -0.83
N CYS A 217 -12.83 -23.87 0.37
CA CYS A 217 -11.57 -23.52 1.00
C CYS A 217 -10.62 -24.71 1.11
N THR A 218 -9.40 -24.53 0.62
CA THR A 218 -8.32 -25.51 0.76
C THR A 218 -7.14 -24.88 1.49
N VAL A 219 -6.71 -25.52 2.58
CA VAL A 219 -5.50 -25.15 3.31
C VAL A 219 -4.53 -26.33 3.30
N ASP A 220 -3.32 -26.16 2.77
CA ASP A 220 -2.37 -27.28 2.71
C ASP A 220 -1.83 -27.66 4.09
N SER A 221 -1.67 -26.67 5.00
CA SER A 221 -1.20 -26.91 6.36
C SER A 221 -1.60 -25.80 7.35
N GLY A 222 -1.73 -26.16 8.63
CA GLY A 222 -2.01 -25.22 9.72
C GLY A 222 -3.46 -25.26 10.21
N ASN A 223 -4.01 -24.10 10.58
CA ASN A 223 -5.37 -23.95 11.07
C ASN A 223 -6.38 -24.32 9.96
N GLN A 224 -7.47 -24.99 10.35
CA GLN A 224 -8.57 -25.28 9.43
C GLN A 224 -9.30 -23.98 9.05
N PRO A 225 -9.82 -23.87 7.80
CA PRO A 225 -10.64 -22.73 7.41
C PRO A 225 -12.01 -22.77 8.11
N LEU A 226 -12.66 -21.61 8.19
CA LEU A 226 -14.00 -21.41 8.76
C LEU A 226 -15.02 -21.19 7.64
N ASN A 227 -16.29 -21.53 7.89
CA ASN A 227 -17.42 -21.32 6.99
C ASN A 227 -17.23 -21.83 5.54
N CYS A 228 -16.57 -22.97 5.37
CA CYS A 228 -16.41 -23.62 4.05
C CYS A 228 -17.08 -25.00 4.07
N PRO A 229 -18.41 -25.08 3.83
CA PRO A 229 -19.24 -26.27 4.05
C PRO A 229 -19.05 -27.43 3.06
#